data_AF-A0A945SS80-F1
#
_entry.id   AF-A0A945SS80-F1
#
_cell.length_a   1.000
_cell.length_b   1.000
_cell.length_c   1.000
_cell.angle_alpha   90.00
_cell.angle_beta   90.00
_cell.angle_gamma   90.00
#
_symmetry.space_group_name_H-M   'P 1'
#
loop_
_entity.id
_entity.type
_entity.pdbx_description
1 polymer ?
#
loop_
_entity_poly.entity_id
_entity_poly.type
_entity_poly.pdbx_seq_one_letter_code
_entity_poly.pdbx_strand_id
1 'polypeptide(L)' 'MEIVPLLMGAALGGGLLLVVMGFRTLTNKALDDDARKRGFWPLNAGLMLACISMYLFATAG' A
#
# COMPACT_ATOMS: atom_id res chain seq x y z
N MET A 1 1.84 24.89 -9.15
CA MET A 1 1.27 24.68 -7.81
C MET A 1 0.37 23.43 -7.73
N GLU A 2 0.61 22.38 -8.52
CA GLU A 2 -0.29 21.21 -8.63
C GLU A 2 0.42 19.85 -8.41
N ILE A 3 1.72 19.86 -8.08
CA ILE A 3 2.51 18.61 -8.02
C ILE A 3 2.22 17.85 -6.72
N VAL A 4 1.96 18.55 -5.62
CA VAL A 4 1.77 17.92 -4.31
C VAL A 4 0.51 17.01 -4.29
N PRO A 5 -0.68 17.46 -4.72
CA PRO A 5 -1.86 16.59 -4.80
C PRO A 5 -1.65 15.40 -5.74
N LEU A 6 -0.97 15.60 -6.88
CA LEU A 6 -0.64 14.53 -7.82
C LEU A 6 0.26 13.47 -7.18
N LEU A 7 1.33 13.88 -6.49
CA LEU A 7 2.24 12.97 -5.79
C LEU A 7 1.54 12.21 -4.66
N MET A 8 0.67 12.89 -3.91
CA MET A 8 -0.13 12.25 -2.85
C MET A 8 -1.10 11.21 -3.42
N GLY A 9 -1.75 11.52 -4.54
CA GLY A 9 -2.63 10.60 -5.25
C GLY A 9 -1.88 9.38 -5.80
N ALA A 10 -0.70 9.59 -6.38
CA ALA A 10 0.17 8.52 -6.85
C ALA A 10 0.67 7.64 -5.70
N ALA A 11 1.05 8.23 -4.57
CA ALA A 11 1.47 7.52 -3.37
C ALA A 11 0.32 6.67 -2.78
N LEU A 12 -0.89 7.22 -2.72
CA LEU A 12 -2.08 6.49 -2.29
C LEU A 12 -2.35 5.29 -3.20
N GLY A 13 -2.38 5.50 -4.52
CA GLY A 13 -2.58 4.43 -5.51
C GLY A 13 -1.51 3.33 -5.42
N GLY A 14 -0.24 3.72 -5.29
CA GLY A 14 0.87 2.80 -5.08
C GLY A 14 0.75 2.01 -3.77
N GLY A 15 0.34 2.68 -2.68
CA GLY A 15 0.07 2.05 -1.40
C GLY A 15 -1.00 0.96 -1.51
N LEU A 16 -2.14 1.27 -2.15
CA LEU A 16 -3.21 0.31 -2.38
C LEU A 16 -2.77 -0.87 -3.27
N LEU A 17 -1.93 -0.65 -4.27
CA LEU A 17 -1.36 -1.72 -5.09
C LEU A 17 -0.53 -2.69 -4.22
N LEU A 18 0.33 -2.16 -3.35
CA LEU A 18 1.12 -2.98 -2.41
C LEU A 18 0.24 -3.76 -1.45
N VAL A 19 -0.86 -3.17 -0.96
CA VAL A 19 -1.88 -3.87 -0.16
C VAL A 19 -2.43 -5.07 -0.92
N VAL A 20 -2.86 -4.87 -2.17
CA VAL A 20 -3.41 -5.95 -3.00
C VAL A 20 -2.37 -7.05 -3.26
N MET A 21 -1.12 -6.69 -3.57
CA MET A 21 -0.04 -7.65 -3.80
C MET A 21 0.26 -8.47 -2.54
N GLY A 22 0.35 -7.81 -1.38
CA GLY A 22 0.59 -8.48 -0.10
C GLY A 22 -0.55 -9.39 0.30
N PHE A 23 -1.79 -8.92 0.17
CA PHE A 23 -2.98 -9.72 0.45
C PHE A 23 -3.09 -10.94 -0.47
N ARG A 24 -2.88 -10.78 -1.77
CA ARG A 24 -2.86 -11.90 -2.73
C ARG A 24 -1.80 -12.93 -2.35
N THR A 25 -0.61 -12.48 -1.95
CA THR A 25 0.48 -13.39 -1.54
C THR A 25 0.14 -14.17 -0.27
N LEU A 26 -0.39 -13.50 0.76
CA LEU A 26 -0.76 -14.12 2.04
C LEU A 26 -1.89 -15.16 1.90
N THR A 27 -2.85 -14.86 1.01
CA THR A 27 -4.02 -15.70 0.77
C THR A 27 -3.79 -16.78 -0.29
N ASN A 28 -2.66 -16.76 -1.00
CA ASN A 28 -2.37 -17.73 -2.05
C ASN A 28 -2.01 -19.10 -1.45
N LYS A 29 -2.95 -20.04 -1.51
CA LYS A 29 -2.78 -21.43 -1.04
C LYS A 29 -1.86 -22.28 -1.92
N ALA A 30 -1.48 -21.82 -3.10
CA ALA A 30 -0.51 -22.50 -3.95
C ALA A 30 0.94 -22.23 -3.54
N LEU A 31 1.18 -21.25 -2.66
CA LEU A 31 2.49 -20.94 -2.10
C LEU A 31 2.70 -21.70 -0.79
N ASP A 32 3.96 -22.04 -0.51
CA ASP A 32 4.38 -22.53 0.79
C ASP A 32 4.25 -21.44 1.87
N ASP A 33 4.18 -21.86 3.13
CA ASP A 33 3.93 -20.96 4.24
C ASP A 33 4.96 -19.84 4.36
N ASP A 34 6.22 -20.10 4.02
CA ASP A 34 7.27 -19.10 4.08
C ASP A 34 7.20 -18.09 2.93
N ALA A 35 6.81 -18.50 1.71
CA ALA A 35 6.53 -17.54 0.64
C ALA A 35 5.25 -16.74 0.91
N ARG A 36 4.20 -17.34 1.50
CA ARG A 36 2.97 -16.62 1.88
C ARG A 36 3.27 -15.49 2.86
N LYS A 37 4.09 -15.75 3.88
CA LYS A 37 4.51 -14.75 4.89
C LYS A 37 5.23 -13.56 4.26
N ARG A 38 5.88 -13.71 3.10
CA ARG A 38 6.50 -12.58 2.39
C ARG A 38 5.49 -11.51 1.98
N GLY A 39 4.21 -11.85 1.84
CA GLY A 39 3.13 -10.89 1.59
C GLY A 39 2.87 -9.91 2.75
N PHE A 40 3.36 -10.19 3.96
CA PHE A 40 3.26 -9.29 5.12
C PHE A 40 3.94 -7.94 4.85
N TRP A 41 5.13 -7.95 4.23
CA TRP A 41 5.91 -6.75 3.97
C TRP A 41 5.21 -5.76 3.02
N PRO A 42 4.83 -6.16 1.79
CA PRO A 42 4.10 -5.26 0.89
C PRO A 42 2.74 -4.85 1.46
N LEU A 43 2.03 -5.74 2.18
CA LEU A 43 0.76 -5.39 2.80
C LEU A 43 0.91 -4.21 3.79
N ASN A 44 1.83 -4.33 4.75
CA ASN A 44 2.03 -3.27 5.76
C ASN A 44 2.63 -2.00 5.16
N ALA A 45 3.58 -2.12 4.22
CA ALA A 45 4.12 -0.96 3.52
C ALA A 45 3.02 -0.20 2.76
N GLY A 46 2.14 -0.94 2.09
CA GLY A 46 0.98 -0.38 1.41
C GLY A 46 0.00 0.32 2.33
N LEU A 47 -0.34 -0.31 3.47
CA LEU A 47 -1.23 0.29 4.48
C LEU A 47 -0.64 1.57 5.08
N MET A 48 0.64 1.57 5.45
CA MET A 48 1.30 2.78 5.96
C MET A 48 1.29 3.90 4.92
N LEU A 49 1.66 3.60 3.67
CA LEU A 49 1.71 4.60 2.61
C LEU A 49 0.32 5.16 2.31
N ALA A 50 -0.71 4.33 2.29
CA ALA A 50 -2.09 4.76 2.13
C ALA A 50 -2.55 5.65 3.29
N CYS A 51 -2.31 5.24 4.54
CA CYS A 51 -2.67 6.04 5.73
C CYS A 51 -1.98 7.40 5.75
N ILE A 52 -0.67 7.45 5.46
CA ILE A 52 0.09 8.70 5.40
C ILE A 52 -0.45 9.61 4.28
N SER A 53 -0.71 9.04 3.10
CA SER A 53 -1.24 9.80 1.98
C SER A 53 -2.63 10.38 2.29
N MET A 54 -3.52 9.59 2.89
CA MET A 54 -4.85 10.05 3.31
C MET A 54 -4.79 11.12 4.40
N TYR A 55 -3.93 10.92 5.41
CA TYR A 55 -3.73 11.91 6.47
C TYR A 55 -3.27 13.25 5.89
N LEU A 56 -2.25 13.22 5.04
CA LEU A 56 -1.72 14.43 4.42
C LEU A 56 -2.73 15.08 3.48
N PHE A 57 -3.54 14.32 2.73
CA PHE A 57 -4.67 14.90 1.98
C PHE A 57 -5.68 15.62 2.88
N ALA A 58 -5.96 15.06 4.07
CA ALA A 58 -6.92 15.62 5.00
C ALA A 58 -6.40 16.84 5.76
N THR A 59 -5.08 16.93 6.01
CA THR A 59 -4.49 18.00 6.84
C THR A 59 -3.72 19.05 6.05
N ALA A 60 -3.32 18.77 4.81
CA ALA A 60 -2.60 19.72 3.95
C ALA A 60 -3.55 20.54 3.05
N GLY A 61 -4.86 20.45 3.28
CA GLY A 61 -5.90 21.27 2.64
C GLY A 61 -6.09 22.61 3.33
#